data_AF-A0A1F7VAM4-F1
#
_entry.id   AF-A0A1F7VAM4-F1
#
_cell.length_a   1.000
_cell.length_b   1.000
_cell.length_c   1.000
_cell.angle_alpha   90.00
_cell.angle_beta   90.00
_cell.angle_gamma   90.00
#
_symmetry.space_group_name_H-M   'P 1'
#
loop_
_entity.id
_entity.type
_entity.pdbx_description
1 polymer ?
#
loop_
_entity_poly.entity_id
_entity_poly.type
_entity_poly.pdbx_seq_one_letter_code
_entity_poly.pdbx_strand_id
1 'polypeptide(L)'
;MQQRITTTYHHQFQVSRPGLVAIVLEARCKSRHQLSSNFDEDLRVEINRLRFRELPPEKHIQLFNIPATCNGSTLKGLKQTIVFLTVLGEGRHVVSLIPRHGAFVEDVHVQELSGKQIVTFPIEKQAEEGDRRPWFTFVLIDLPLKIFSAEVTIERRLRDSDDLKILIDGIVKKNARGGKFLLWYLVGNFLHWLAKGSMGERKRFTVTFEESLDNGVHYIELYADRTPILHQAIFHLAYHETDAEQRAGNIIKTYQPLILSTAKEFHLDPVMVGAVIFQEQANNFNFIDALADYIGGLLHLNTSIGVGQVRVNTARELEKIYPSLDPGVEESWPGEETFVRVERLKDPLTNIRFAAAKLDFSRTRWMQAGFNIEGRPEVLGTLYNIEEVARPITPHAHPEANDFGKGVQENYDKVEALLGL
;
A
#
# COMPACT_ATOMS: atom_id res chain seq x y z
N MET A 1 -6.20 9.33 -19.55
CA MET A 1 -6.87 8.25 -20.32
C MET A 1 -8.36 8.34 -20.10
N GLN A 2 -9.18 8.72 -21.09
CA GLN A 2 -10.62 8.88 -20.91
C GLN A 2 -11.40 7.71 -21.50
N GLN A 3 -11.83 6.76 -20.66
CA GLN A 3 -12.63 5.63 -21.13
C GLN A 3 -13.55 5.07 -20.05
N ARG A 4 -14.65 4.48 -20.51
CA ARG A 4 -15.51 3.63 -19.68
C ARG A 4 -14.91 2.23 -19.61
N ILE A 5 -14.78 1.68 -18.41
CA ILE A 5 -14.33 0.31 -18.17
C ILE A 5 -15.47 -0.51 -17.55
N THR A 6 -15.66 -1.73 -18.02
CA THR A 6 -16.64 -2.70 -17.50
C THR A 6 -15.99 -4.00 -17.04
N THR A 7 -14.70 -4.16 -17.32
CA THR A 7 -13.84 -5.24 -16.86
C THR A 7 -12.59 -4.65 -16.22
N THR A 8 -11.85 -5.46 -15.46
CA THR A 8 -10.59 -5.02 -14.86
C THR A 8 -9.64 -4.46 -15.91
N TYR A 9 -9.11 -3.27 -15.63
CA TYR A 9 -8.09 -2.63 -16.44
C TYR A 9 -6.79 -2.55 -15.63
N HIS A 10 -5.69 -2.98 -16.24
CA HIS A 10 -4.36 -2.95 -15.62
C HIS A 10 -3.54 -1.83 -16.24
N HIS A 11 -3.35 -0.76 -15.50
CA HIS A 11 -2.46 0.33 -15.88
C HIS A 11 -1.04 -0.01 -15.42
N GLN A 12 -0.16 -0.32 -16.37
CA GLN A 12 1.26 -0.58 -16.09
C GLN A 12 2.04 0.73 -16.17
N PHE A 13 2.98 0.92 -15.25
CA PHE A 13 3.90 2.04 -15.25
C PHE A 13 5.28 1.57 -14.78
N GLN A 14 6.30 2.38 -15.09
CA GLN A 14 7.68 2.13 -14.69
C GLN A 14 8.08 3.20 -13.68
N VAL A 15 8.79 2.78 -12.64
CA VAL A 15 9.50 3.65 -11.69
C VAL A 15 10.98 3.57 -12.02
N SER A 16 11.61 4.73 -12.23
CA SER A 16 12.98 4.83 -12.72
C SER A 16 14.03 4.59 -11.64
N ARG A 17 13.70 4.89 -10.38
CA ARG A 17 14.54 4.70 -9.21
C ARG A 17 13.66 4.42 -7.99
N PRO A 18 14.13 3.62 -7.02
CA PRO A 18 13.38 3.42 -5.79
C PRO A 18 13.09 4.76 -5.11
N GLY A 19 11.87 4.97 -4.64
CA GLY A 19 11.52 6.19 -3.93
C GLY A 19 10.03 6.48 -3.86
N LEU A 20 9.73 7.65 -3.31
CA LEU A 20 8.37 8.14 -3.13
C LEU A 20 7.71 8.39 -4.49
N VAL A 21 6.47 7.91 -4.66
CA VAL A 21 5.65 8.14 -5.84
C VAL A 21 4.26 8.64 -5.44
N ALA A 22 3.66 9.41 -6.33
CA ALA A 22 2.24 9.73 -6.30
C ALA A 22 1.55 9.09 -7.52
N ILE A 23 0.53 8.27 -7.27
CA ILE A 23 -0.34 7.71 -8.29
C ILE A 23 -1.67 8.45 -8.20
N VAL A 24 -2.01 9.20 -9.25
CA VAL A 24 -3.22 10.01 -9.30
C VAL A 24 -4.24 9.33 -10.20
N LEU A 25 -5.42 9.05 -9.65
CA LEU A 25 -6.58 8.51 -10.34
C LEU A 25 -7.70 9.55 -10.35
N GLU A 26 -8.25 9.82 -11.53
CA GLU A 26 -9.47 10.59 -11.71
C GLU A 26 -10.56 9.70 -12.31
N ALA A 27 -11.68 9.57 -11.62
CA ALA A 27 -12.77 8.71 -12.07
C ALA A 27 -14.14 9.23 -11.65
N ARG A 28 -15.16 8.68 -12.31
CA ARG A 28 -16.58 8.91 -12.07
C ARG A 28 -17.31 7.58 -12.04
N CYS A 29 -18.27 7.50 -11.13
CA CYS A 29 -19.19 6.38 -11.03
C CYS A 29 -20.61 6.90 -10.91
N LYS A 30 -21.54 6.35 -11.70
CA LYS A 30 -22.95 6.75 -11.68
C LYS A 30 -23.72 6.02 -10.59
N SER A 31 -24.70 6.73 -10.02
CA SER A 31 -25.67 6.12 -9.12
C SER A 31 -26.70 5.27 -9.88
N ARG A 32 -27.34 4.34 -9.19
CA ARG A 32 -28.43 3.50 -9.65
C ARG A 32 -29.57 4.32 -10.29
N HIS A 33 -29.83 5.52 -9.76
CA HIS A 33 -30.85 6.43 -10.27
C HIS A 33 -30.46 6.99 -11.66
N GLN A 34 -29.20 7.35 -11.85
CA GLN A 34 -28.69 7.82 -13.15
C GLN A 34 -28.60 6.70 -14.19
N LEU A 35 -28.45 5.46 -13.73
CA LEU A 35 -28.39 4.28 -14.58
C LEU A 35 -29.76 3.69 -14.89
N SER A 36 -30.82 4.12 -14.19
CA SER A 36 -32.12 3.43 -14.18
C SER A 36 -31.96 1.91 -13.93
N SER A 37 -31.10 1.57 -12.97
CA SER A 37 -30.69 0.21 -12.62
C SER A 37 -30.93 -0.06 -11.13
N ASN A 38 -30.86 -1.32 -10.71
CA ASN A 38 -30.86 -1.72 -9.29
C ASN A 38 -29.46 -1.63 -8.66
N PHE A 39 -28.43 -1.35 -9.45
CA PHE A 39 -27.04 -1.33 -9.02
C PHE A 39 -26.42 0.04 -9.31
N ASP A 40 -25.51 0.47 -8.44
CA ASP A 40 -24.60 1.58 -8.68
C ASP A 40 -23.38 1.09 -9.49
N GLU A 41 -22.73 2.00 -10.22
CA GLU A 41 -21.36 1.79 -10.69
C GLU A 41 -20.41 2.01 -9.51
N ASP A 42 -19.39 1.17 -9.32
CA ASP A 42 -18.32 1.42 -8.36
C ASP A 42 -16.95 1.06 -8.95
N LEU A 43 -15.89 1.67 -8.43
CA LEU A 43 -14.51 1.41 -8.85
C LEU A 43 -13.62 1.14 -7.65
N ARG A 44 -13.01 -0.05 -7.62
CA ARG A 44 -11.92 -0.39 -6.70
C ARG A 44 -10.57 -0.21 -7.37
N VAL A 45 -9.58 0.22 -6.59
CA VAL A 45 -8.19 0.36 -7.02
C VAL A 45 -7.32 -0.59 -6.20
N GLU A 46 -6.34 -1.22 -6.85
CA GLU A 46 -5.28 -1.99 -6.19
C GLU A 46 -3.91 -1.58 -6.76
N ILE A 47 -2.88 -1.48 -5.92
CA ILE A 47 -1.50 -1.18 -6.35
C ILE A 47 -0.65 -2.42 -6.13
N ASN A 48 -0.09 -3.00 -7.19
CA ASN A 48 0.66 -4.26 -7.12
C ASN A 48 -0.11 -5.37 -6.37
N ARG A 49 -1.43 -5.41 -6.54
CA ARG A 49 -2.39 -6.30 -5.85
C ARG A 49 -2.62 -6.00 -4.36
N LEU A 50 -2.02 -4.94 -3.81
CA LEU A 50 -2.38 -4.41 -2.51
C LEU A 50 -3.83 -3.94 -2.55
N ARG A 51 -4.65 -4.48 -1.64
CA ARG A 51 -6.06 -4.12 -1.47
C ARG A 51 -6.19 -3.21 -0.27
N PHE A 52 -7.03 -2.20 -0.42
CA PHE A 52 -7.37 -1.25 0.63
C PHE A 52 -8.66 -1.69 1.35
N ARG A 53 -8.80 -1.28 2.62
CA ARG A 53 -10.00 -1.53 3.45
C ARG A 53 -10.40 -0.28 4.22
N GLU A 54 -11.57 -0.31 4.84
CA GLU A 54 -12.10 0.75 5.70
C GLU A 54 -11.25 0.99 6.96
N LEU A 55 -11.24 2.24 7.45
CA LEU A 55 -10.65 2.63 8.72
C LEU A 55 -11.70 3.33 9.60
N PRO A 56 -11.90 2.88 10.86
CA PRO A 56 -11.33 1.67 11.44
C PRO A 56 -11.86 0.39 10.75
N PRO A 57 -11.11 -0.72 10.79
CA PRO A 57 -11.55 -2.04 10.35
C PRO A 57 -12.96 -2.43 10.83
N GLU A 58 -13.85 -2.79 9.91
CA GLU A 58 -15.13 -3.44 10.19
C GLU A 58 -14.96 -4.97 10.26
N LYS A 59 -15.96 -5.64 10.83
CA LYS A 59 -16.02 -7.12 10.88
C LYS A 59 -16.04 -7.76 9.48
N HIS A 60 -16.70 -7.10 8.52
CA HIS A 60 -16.77 -7.54 7.14
C HIS A 60 -16.01 -6.56 6.26
N ILE A 61 -15.03 -7.07 5.52
CA ILE A 61 -14.15 -6.25 4.70
C ILE A 61 -14.96 -5.54 3.59
N GLN A 62 -14.90 -4.21 3.59
CA GLN A 62 -15.50 -3.38 2.55
C GLN A 62 -14.45 -3.16 1.44
N LEU A 63 -14.81 -3.46 0.20
CA LEU A 63 -13.88 -3.33 -0.95
C LEU A 63 -14.27 -2.24 -1.96
N PHE A 64 -15.48 -1.69 -1.83
CA PHE A 64 -16.05 -0.68 -2.75
C PHE A 64 -16.73 0.48 -1.99
N ASN A 65 -16.73 0.40 -0.66
CA ASN A 65 -17.35 1.38 0.25
C ASN A 65 -16.27 1.91 1.20
N ILE A 66 -15.13 2.31 0.65
CA ILE A 66 -13.97 2.79 1.40
C ILE A 66 -13.41 4.06 0.77
N PRO A 67 -12.65 4.90 1.50
CA PRO A 67 -12.15 6.17 0.98
C PRO A 67 -11.35 6.04 -0.33
N ALA A 68 -10.58 4.96 -0.48
CA ALA A 68 -9.74 4.66 -1.64
C ALA A 68 -10.51 4.09 -2.87
N THR A 69 -11.83 4.34 -2.96
CA THR A 69 -12.69 3.85 -4.05
C THR A 69 -13.61 4.94 -4.57
N CYS A 70 -14.10 4.78 -5.80
CA CYS A 70 -15.14 5.64 -6.36
C CYS A 70 -16.49 4.93 -6.29
N ASN A 71 -17.37 5.37 -5.39
CA ASN A 71 -18.68 4.77 -5.18
C ASN A 71 -19.80 5.57 -5.86
N GLY A 72 -20.58 4.93 -6.73
CA GLY A 72 -21.59 5.61 -7.55
C GLY A 72 -22.75 6.20 -6.77
N SER A 73 -23.14 5.56 -5.66
CA SER A 73 -24.21 6.06 -4.78
C SER A 73 -23.83 7.39 -4.12
N THR A 74 -22.53 7.60 -3.88
CA THR A 74 -21.99 8.80 -3.23
C THR A 74 -21.58 9.85 -4.25
N LEU A 75 -20.91 9.45 -5.34
CA LEU A 75 -20.40 10.38 -6.36
C LEU A 75 -21.49 10.89 -7.29
N LYS A 76 -22.52 10.10 -7.57
CA LYS A 76 -23.63 10.46 -8.48
C LYS A 76 -23.12 11.01 -9.82
N GLY A 77 -22.12 10.35 -10.40
CA GLY A 77 -21.51 10.72 -11.70
C GLY A 77 -20.54 11.90 -11.66
N LEU A 78 -20.31 12.51 -10.49
CA LEU A 78 -19.33 13.57 -10.30
C LEU A 78 -17.94 13.00 -10.11
N LYS A 79 -16.93 13.79 -10.44
CA LYS A 79 -15.53 13.40 -10.39
C LYS A 79 -15.01 13.34 -8.96
N GLN A 80 -14.29 12.26 -8.67
CA GLN A 80 -13.39 12.15 -7.53
C GLN A 80 -11.95 12.01 -8.03
N THR A 81 -11.02 12.64 -7.31
CA THR A 81 -9.59 12.42 -7.48
C THR A 81 -9.05 11.64 -6.29
N ILE A 82 -8.37 10.53 -6.54
CA ILE A 82 -7.70 9.73 -5.50
C ILE A 82 -6.19 9.81 -5.77
N VAL A 83 -5.43 10.20 -4.76
CA VAL A 83 -3.97 10.32 -4.83
C VAL A 83 -3.37 9.31 -3.86
N PHE A 84 -2.74 8.27 -4.39
CA PHE A 84 -1.98 7.31 -3.59
C PHE A 84 -0.54 7.78 -3.47
N LEU A 85 -0.08 7.97 -2.25
CA LEU A 85 1.30 8.28 -1.89
C LEU A 85 1.92 7.02 -1.30
N THR A 86 3.00 6.53 -1.90
CA THR A 86 3.68 5.32 -1.44
C THR A 86 5.12 5.30 -1.92
N VAL A 87 5.97 4.45 -1.34
CA VAL A 87 7.33 4.19 -1.82
C VAL A 87 7.29 2.94 -2.69
N LEU A 88 7.81 3.05 -3.92
CA LEU A 88 7.96 1.91 -4.82
C LEU A 88 9.44 1.69 -5.14
N GLY A 89 9.80 0.42 -5.37
CA GLY A 89 11.11 0.07 -5.92
C GLY A 89 11.28 0.55 -7.37
N GLU A 90 12.50 0.47 -7.90
CA GLU A 90 12.71 0.58 -9.34
C GLU A 90 12.06 -0.62 -10.03
N GLY A 91 11.40 -0.38 -11.16
CA GLY A 91 10.82 -1.46 -11.94
C GLY A 91 9.42 -1.20 -12.44
N ARG A 92 8.78 -2.28 -12.88
CA ARG A 92 7.44 -2.26 -13.43
C ARG A 92 6.42 -2.48 -12.32
N HIS A 93 5.44 -1.61 -12.25
CA HIS A 93 4.34 -1.66 -11.30
C HIS A 93 3.00 -1.63 -12.02
N VAL A 94 1.94 -2.00 -11.29
CA VAL A 94 0.59 -2.10 -11.85
C VAL A 94 -0.42 -1.46 -10.91
N VAL A 95 -1.22 -0.55 -11.45
CA VAL A 95 -2.49 -0.11 -10.85
C VAL A 95 -3.61 -0.92 -11.49
N SER A 96 -4.34 -1.70 -10.70
CA SER A 96 -5.51 -2.45 -11.18
C SER A 96 -6.78 -1.68 -10.84
N LEU A 97 -7.53 -1.33 -11.89
CA LEU A 97 -8.83 -0.66 -11.80
C LEU A 97 -9.91 -1.71 -12.00
N ILE A 98 -10.68 -1.98 -10.95
CA ILE A 98 -11.62 -3.11 -10.89
C ILE A 98 -13.04 -2.55 -10.77
N PRO A 99 -13.77 -2.40 -11.90
CA PRO A 99 -15.12 -1.86 -11.87
C PRO A 99 -16.13 -2.90 -11.38
N ARG A 100 -17.16 -2.43 -10.69
CA ARG A 100 -18.40 -3.16 -10.40
C ARG A 100 -19.52 -2.47 -11.16
N HIS A 101 -20.12 -3.17 -12.12
CA HIS A 101 -21.14 -2.65 -13.04
C HIS A 101 -20.71 -1.49 -13.96
N GLY A 102 -19.46 -1.03 -13.85
CA GLY A 102 -18.85 -0.04 -14.74
C GLY A 102 -18.15 1.07 -13.97
N ALA A 103 -17.27 1.80 -14.63
CA ALA A 103 -16.72 3.07 -14.15
C ALA A 103 -16.23 3.89 -15.35
N PHE A 104 -16.21 5.22 -15.22
CA PHE A 104 -15.57 6.09 -16.20
C PHE A 104 -14.27 6.63 -15.62
N VAL A 105 -13.13 6.21 -16.18
CA VAL A 105 -11.80 6.66 -15.77
C VAL A 105 -11.42 7.82 -16.69
N GLU A 106 -11.15 8.98 -16.10
CA GLU A 106 -10.69 10.18 -16.83
C GLU A 106 -9.17 10.20 -16.97
N ASP A 107 -8.46 9.82 -15.91
CA ASP A 107 -7.01 9.79 -15.94
C ASP A 107 -6.38 8.87 -14.89
N VAL A 108 -5.22 8.33 -15.25
CA VAL A 108 -4.28 7.66 -14.34
C VAL A 108 -2.89 8.09 -14.74
N HIS A 109 -2.16 8.73 -13.82
CA HIS A 109 -0.77 9.07 -14.04
C HIS A 109 0.05 8.90 -12.76
N VAL A 110 1.36 8.78 -12.94
CA VAL A 110 2.30 8.57 -11.86
C VAL A 110 3.35 9.67 -11.88
N GLN A 111 3.66 10.21 -10.70
CA GLN A 111 4.69 11.20 -10.49
C GLN A 111 5.72 10.64 -9.51
N GLU A 112 6.99 10.57 -9.92
CA GLU A 112 8.10 10.29 -9.01
C GLU A 112 8.43 11.54 -8.18
N LEU A 113 8.51 11.37 -6.87
CA LEU A 113 8.67 12.42 -5.86
C LEU A 113 9.92 12.21 -4.98
N SER A 114 10.79 11.26 -5.32
CA SER A 114 11.97 10.83 -4.55
C SER A 114 12.76 11.98 -3.91
N GLY A 115 13.25 11.74 -2.70
CA GLY A 115 14.00 12.70 -1.89
C GLY A 115 13.19 13.83 -1.23
N LYS A 116 11.86 13.81 -1.26
CA LYS A 116 11.01 14.88 -0.67
C LYS A 116 10.31 14.45 0.62
N GLN A 117 10.62 15.16 1.71
CA GLN A 117 9.85 15.10 2.96
C GLN A 117 8.62 15.99 2.95
N ILE A 118 8.70 17.12 2.22
CA ILE A 118 7.59 18.03 2.03
C ILE A 118 7.09 17.82 0.61
N VAL A 119 5.91 17.21 0.50
CA VAL A 119 5.24 16.97 -0.77
C VAL A 119 4.17 18.04 -0.95
N THR A 120 4.29 18.82 -2.02
CA THR A 120 3.30 19.83 -2.38
C THR A 120 2.64 19.44 -3.70
N PHE A 121 1.31 19.34 -3.67
CA PHE A 121 0.49 19.16 -4.86
C PHE A 121 -0.15 20.50 -5.22
N PRO A 122 0.33 21.21 -6.26
CA PRO A 122 -0.39 22.32 -6.86
C PRO A 122 -1.57 21.74 -7.65
N ILE A 123 -2.79 21.95 -7.16
CA ILE A 123 -4.00 21.32 -7.69
C ILE A 123 -4.79 22.32 -8.53
N GLU A 124 -5.12 23.49 -7.97
CA GLU A 124 -5.93 24.55 -8.61
C GLU A 124 -7.20 24.01 -9.30
N LYS A 125 -7.94 23.14 -8.60
CA LYS A 125 -9.19 22.54 -9.12
C LYS A 125 -10.40 23.04 -8.34
N GLN A 126 -11.47 23.33 -9.06
CA GLN A 126 -12.79 23.59 -8.51
C GLN A 126 -13.61 22.29 -8.45
N ALA A 127 -14.31 22.05 -7.36
CA ALA A 127 -15.26 20.95 -7.27
C ALA A 127 -16.43 21.19 -8.23
N GLU A 128 -16.88 20.12 -8.90
CA GLU A 128 -18.14 20.16 -9.64
C GLU A 128 -19.31 20.28 -8.68
N GLU A 129 -20.31 21.07 -9.09
CA GLU A 129 -21.55 21.32 -8.38
C GLU A 129 -22.21 20.02 -7.91
N GLY A 130 -22.26 19.83 -6.59
CA GLY A 130 -22.81 18.63 -5.96
C GLY A 130 -23.01 18.81 -4.46
N ASP A 131 -23.51 17.77 -3.80
CA ASP A 131 -23.92 17.82 -2.39
C ASP A 131 -23.19 16.71 -1.60
N ARG A 132 -22.49 17.12 -0.54
CA ARG A 132 -21.78 16.29 0.47
C ARG A 132 -21.07 15.04 -0.04
N ARG A 133 -20.20 15.20 -1.04
CA ARG A 133 -19.53 14.07 -1.69
C ARG A 133 -18.02 14.10 -1.49
N PRO A 134 -17.34 12.94 -1.55
CA PRO A 134 -15.91 12.88 -1.73
C PRO A 134 -15.51 13.66 -2.98
N TRP A 135 -14.45 14.44 -2.84
CA TRP A 135 -13.88 15.22 -3.94
C TRP A 135 -12.42 14.86 -4.15
N PHE A 136 -11.62 14.93 -3.08
CA PHE A 136 -10.25 14.43 -3.05
C PHE A 136 -10.11 13.40 -1.93
N THR A 137 -9.44 12.30 -2.23
CA THR A 137 -8.93 11.36 -1.22
C THR A 137 -7.43 11.23 -1.40
N PHE A 138 -6.68 11.44 -0.33
CA PHE A 138 -5.25 11.11 -0.27
C PHE A 138 -5.11 9.82 0.53
N VAL A 139 -4.42 8.84 -0.05
CA VAL A 139 -4.15 7.54 0.54
C VAL A 139 -2.66 7.47 0.80
N LEU A 140 -2.27 7.52 2.08
CA LEU A 140 -0.88 7.33 2.51
C LEU A 140 -0.69 5.83 2.74
N ILE A 141 0.31 5.22 2.10
CA ILE A 141 0.61 3.79 2.22
C ILE A 141 2.02 3.64 2.80
N ASP A 142 2.09 3.25 4.06
CA ASP A 142 3.31 3.13 4.86
C ASP A 142 4.13 4.43 4.85
N LEU A 143 3.42 5.55 4.91
CA LEU A 143 4.00 6.89 4.91
C LEU A 143 3.59 7.65 6.16
N PRO A 144 4.47 7.74 7.16
CA PRO A 144 4.18 8.44 8.39
C PRO A 144 4.06 9.94 8.11
N LEU A 145 3.03 10.57 8.67
CA LEU A 145 2.66 11.94 8.40
C LEU A 145 2.71 12.77 9.68
N LYS A 146 3.51 13.83 9.70
CA LYS A 146 3.52 14.80 10.79
C LYS A 146 2.41 15.82 10.62
N ILE A 147 2.39 16.46 9.45
CA ILE A 147 1.51 17.61 9.17
C ILE A 147 0.86 17.46 7.81
N PHE A 148 -0.45 17.64 7.76
CA PHE A 148 -1.19 17.86 6.52
C PHE A 148 -1.75 19.28 6.49
N SER A 149 -1.58 19.96 5.35
CA SER A 149 -2.19 21.25 5.09
C SER A 149 -2.94 21.24 3.76
N ALA A 150 -4.05 21.97 3.71
CA ALA A 150 -4.78 22.23 2.48
C ALA A 150 -5.09 23.72 2.36
N GLU A 151 -4.96 24.25 1.15
CA GLU A 151 -5.37 25.62 0.85
C GLU A 151 -6.61 25.60 -0.02
N VAL A 152 -7.70 26.16 0.51
CA VAL A 152 -9.03 26.05 -0.06
C VAL A 152 -9.70 27.42 -0.10
N THR A 153 -10.37 27.71 -1.21
CA THR A 153 -11.29 28.85 -1.32
C THR A 153 -12.73 28.37 -1.24
N ILE A 154 -13.52 29.00 -0.37
CA ILE A 154 -14.97 28.84 -0.27
C ILE A 154 -15.67 30.18 -0.52
N GLU A 155 -16.89 30.13 -1.05
CA GLU A 155 -17.72 31.30 -1.34
C GLU A 155 -19.07 31.21 -0.64
N ARG A 156 -19.53 32.34 -0.07
CA ARG A 156 -20.92 32.48 0.37
C ARG A 156 -21.85 32.67 -0.81
N ARG A 157 -22.94 31.91 -0.84
CA ARG A 157 -23.97 31.99 -1.87
C ARG A 157 -25.35 32.27 -1.26
N LEU A 158 -26.32 32.61 -2.10
CA LEU A 158 -27.65 33.07 -1.67
C LEU A 158 -28.49 31.98 -1.01
N ARG A 159 -28.40 30.74 -1.48
CA ARG A 159 -29.18 29.61 -0.99
C ARG A 159 -28.31 28.61 -0.25
N ASP A 160 -27.24 28.18 -0.92
CA ASP A 160 -26.40 27.09 -0.47
C ASP A 160 -24.95 27.41 -0.82
N SER A 161 -24.13 27.60 0.21
CA SER A 161 -22.76 28.11 0.10
C SER A 161 -21.76 26.97 -0.07
N ASP A 162 -20.53 27.29 -0.48
CA ASP A 162 -19.49 26.26 -0.53
C ASP A 162 -19.07 25.86 0.88
N ASP A 163 -19.12 24.56 1.18
CA ASP A 163 -18.70 23.98 2.45
C ASP A 163 -17.65 22.89 2.20
N LEU A 164 -16.70 22.74 3.14
CA LEU A 164 -15.64 21.73 3.09
C LEU A 164 -15.64 20.91 4.37
N LYS A 165 -15.78 19.59 4.22
CA LYS A 165 -15.62 18.63 5.31
C LYS A 165 -14.30 17.89 5.13
N ILE A 166 -13.58 17.69 6.23
CA ILE A 166 -12.28 17.01 6.24
C ILE A 166 -12.37 15.82 7.19
N LEU A 167 -11.94 14.66 6.73
CA LEU A 167 -11.81 13.45 7.55
C LEU A 167 -10.37 12.96 7.48
N ILE A 168 -9.87 12.46 8.60
CA ILE A 168 -8.60 11.74 8.68
C ILE A 168 -8.89 10.42 9.38
N ASP A 169 -8.65 9.31 8.70
CA ASP A 169 -8.97 7.94 9.14
C ASP A 169 -10.41 7.78 9.66
N GLY A 170 -11.37 8.29 8.88
CA GLY A 170 -12.79 8.26 9.23
C GLY A 170 -13.21 9.27 10.32
N ILE A 171 -12.26 9.92 10.99
CA ILE A 171 -12.53 10.92 12.04
C ILE A 171 -12.76 12.29 11.41
N VAL A 172 -13.98 12.80 11.54
CA VAL A 172 -14.35 14.15 11.07
C VAL A 172 -13.62 15.22 11.89
N LYS A 173 -12.86 16.08 11.22
CA LYS A 173 -12.23 17.25 11.83
C LYS A 173 -13.27 18.33 12.06
N LYS A 174 -13.51 18.64 13.33
CA LYS A 174 -14.55 19.58 13.76
C LYS A 174 -14.04 21.01 13.64
N ASN A 175 -14.93 21.92 13.25
CA ASN A 175 -14.67 23.35 13.39
C ASN A 175 -14.88 23.78 14.86
N ALA A 176 -14.37 24.97 15.23
CA ALA A 176 -14.52 25.52 16.58
C ALA A 176 -15.93 26.08 16.87
N ARG A 177 -16.86 26.08 15.90
CA ARG A 177 -18.18 26.69 15.99
C ARG A 177 -19.24 25.59 16.22
N GLY A 178 -19.70 25.47 17.47
CA GLY A 178 -20.67 24.41 17.86
C GLY A 178 -22.00 24.44 17.08
N GLY A 179 -22.69 23.29 17.00
CA GLY A 179 -24.06 23.17 16.50
C GLY A 179 -24.21 22.42 15.16
N LYS A 180 -25.12 22.89 14.30
CA LYS A 180 -25.56 22.22 13.04
C LYS A 180 -24.46 22.01 11.99
N PHE A 181 -23.31 22.67 12.15
CA PHE A 181 -22.20 22.65 11.21
C PHE A 181 -20.98 21.88 11.73
N LEU A 182 -21.11 21.11 12.82
CA LEU A 182 -20.00 20.36 13.43
C LEU A 182 -19.29 19.39 12.48
N LEU A 183 -19.99 18.94 11.43
CA LEU A 183 -19.45 18.01 10.44
C LEU A 183 -18.72 18.70 9.27
N TRP A 184 -18.74 20.04 9.21
CA TRP A 184 -18.12 20.84 8.16
C TRP A 184 -16.98 21.66 8.76
N TYR A 185 -15.77 21.54 8.22
CA TYR A 185 -14.63 22.26 8.74
C TYR A 185 -14.64 23.74 8.29
N LEU A 186 -14.88 23.98 7.01
CA LEU A 186 -15.13 25.32 6.46
C LEU A 186 -16.57 25.43 5.99
N VAL A 187 -17.21 26.56 6.27
CA VAL A 187 -18.63 26.78 5.98
C VAL A 187 -18.80 28.15 5.34
N GLY A 188 -19.22 28.20 4.08
CA GLY A 188 -19.41 29.45 3.32
C GLY A 188 -20.48 30.34 3.92
N ASN A 189 -21.50 29.75 4.57
CA ASN A 189 -22.53 30.50 5.29
C ASN A 189 -22.00 31.33 6.47
N PHE A 190 -20.75 31.14 6.89
CA PHE A 190 -20.09 31.95 7.91
C PHE A 190 -19.33 33.16 7.37
N LEU A 191 -19.18 33.28 6.04
CA LEU A 191 -18.58 34.45 5.41
C LEU A 191 -19.59 35.60 5.34
N HIS A 192 -19.10 36.83 5.12
CA HIS A 192 -19.95 38.01 5.05
C HIS A 192 -20.61 38.16 3.67
N TRP A 193 -21.67 38.96 3.62
CA TRP A 193 -22.18 39.50 2.36
C TRP A 193 -21.37 40.76 2.02
N LEU A 194 -20.79 40.82 0.82
CA LEU A 194 -20.12 42.03 0.33
C LEU A 194 -21.14 43.08 -0.10
N ALA A 195 -22.27 42.63 -0.66
CA ALA A 195 -23.45 43.43 -0.90
C ALA A 195 -24.69 42.64 -0.48
N LYS A 196 -25.61 43.31 0.24
CA LYS A 196 -26.76 42.68 0.91
C LYS A 196 -27.58 41.86 -0.10
N GLY A 197 -27.47 40.54 -0.04
CA GLY A 197 -28.23 39.60 -0.86
C GLY A 197 -27.85 39.53 -2.34
N SER A 198 -26.64 39.94 -2.74
CA SER A 198 -26.23 39.88 -4.17
C SER A 198 -24.87 39.24 -4.42
N MET A 199 -23.86 39.49 -3.58
CA MET A 199 -22.54 38.88 -3.74
C MET A 199 -21.97 38.51 -2.37
N GLY A 200 -21.77 37.21 -2.16
CA GLY A 200 -21.16 36.72 -0.94
C GLY A 200 -19.65 36.89 -1.00
N GLU A 201 -19.03 36.98 0.16
CA GLU A 201 -17.58 36.96 0.29
C GLU A 201 -17.04 35.62 -0.23
N ARG A 202 -15.92 35.71 -0.95
CA ARG A 202 -15.10 34.58 -1.36
C ARG A 202 -13.78 34.68 -0.63
N LYS A 203 -13.39 33.63 0.09
CA LYS A 203 -12.22 33.68 0.97
C LYS A 203 -11.39 32.42 0.85
N ARG A 204 -10.08 32.64 0.75
CA ARG A 204 -9.03 31.61 0.73
C ARG A 204 -8.57 31.34 2.16
N PHE A 205 -8.47 30.06 2.50
CA PHE A 205 -8.11 29.54 3.81
C PHE A 205 -6.96 28.56 3.67
N THR A 206 -6.04 28.58 4.62
CA THR A 206 -5.10 27.48 4.85
C THR A 206 -5.52 26.75 6.11
N VAL A 207 -5.76 25.46 6.00
CA VAL A 207 -6.08 24.57 7.12
C VAL A 207 -4.90 23.63 7.34
N THR A 208 -4.55 23.37 8.60
CA THR A 208 -3.38 22.58 8.97
C THR A 208 -3.73 21.65 10.12
N PHE A 209 -3.27 20.40 10.03
CA PHE A 209 -3.52 19.34 11.01
C PHE A 209 -2.20 18.65 11.38
N GLU A 210 -1.92 18.58 12.68
CA GLU A 210 -0.79 17.82 13.23
C GLU A 210 -1.33 16.47 13.71
N GLU A 211 -1.21 15.44 12.88
CA GLU A 211 -1.85 14.14 13.13
C GLU A 211 -0.89 13.06 13.59
N SER A 212 0.42 13.25 13.42
CA SER A 212 1.47 12.28 13.80
C SER A 212 1.08 10.83 13.45
N LEU A 213 0.60 10.62 12.22
CA LEU A 213 0.24 9.30 11.71
C LEU A 213 1.50 8.46 11.55
N ASP A 214 1.40 7.19 11.94
CA ASP A 214 2.49 6.23 11.92
C ASP A 214 2.63 5.54 10.55
N ASN A 215 3.36 4.42 10.52
CA ASN A 215 3.43 3.62 9.30
C ASN A 215 2.15 2.78 9.22
N GLY A 216 1.49 2.84 8.07
CA GLY A 216 0.30 2.06 7.78
C GLY A 216 -0.47 2.67 6.60
N VAL A 217 -1.69 2.20 6.38
CA VAL A 217 -2.60 2.85 5.42
C VAL A 217 -3.39 3.92 6.17
N HIS A 218 -3.34 5.16 5.68
CA HIS A 218 -4.15 6.28 6.19
C HIS A 218 -4.93 6.96 5.08
N TYR A 219 -6.09 7.50 5.41
CA TYR A 219 -6.95 8.24 4.50
C TYR A 219 -7.16 9.67 4.97
N ILE A 220 -6.91 10.62 4.07
CA ILE A 220 -7.31 12.01 4.24
C ILE A 220 -8.33 12.34 3.17
N GLU A 221 -9.56 12.62 3.59
CA GLU A 221 -10.67 12.86 2.68
C GLU A 221 -11.14 14.31 2.76
N LEU A 222 -11.29 14.93 1.59
CA LEU A 222 -11.90 16.23 1.40
C LEU A 222 -13.27 16.04 0.73
N TYR A 223 -14.32 16.36 1.46
CA TYR A 223 -15.69 16.34 0.99
C TYR A 223 -16.13 17.76 0.65
N ALA A 224 -16.71 17.91 -0.54
CA ALA A 224 -17.22 19.18 -1.02
C ALA A 224 -18.75 19.24 -0.93
N ASP A 225 -19.25 20.39 -0.51
CA ASP A 225 -20.58 20.87 -0.83
C ASP A 225 -20.46 22.03 -1.82
N ARG A 226 -21.30 22.04 -2.86
CA ARG A 226 -21.27 23.00 -3.96
C ARG A 226 -19.94 22.97 -4.73
N THR A 227 -19.21 24.10 -4.81
CA THR A 227 -18.09 24.29 -5.75
C THR A 227 -16.83 24.94 -5.15
N PRO A 228 -16.32 24.48 -3.98
CA PRO A 228 -15.07 24.99 -3.42
C PRO A 228 -13.88 24.79 -4.38
N ILE A 229 -12.80 25.53 -4.18
CA ILE A 229 -11.56 25.41 -4.96
C ILE A 229 -10.41 24.96 -4.06
N LEU A 230 -9.72 23.90 -4.45
CA LEU A 230 -8.54 23.35 -3.78
C LEU A 230 -7.35 23.83 -4.59
N HIS A 231 -6.59 24.72 -3.98
CA HIS A 231 -5.41 25.32 -4.59
C HIS A 231 -4.21 24.39 -4.45
N GLN A 232 -4.00 23.87 -3.24
CA GLN A 232 -2.89 22.99 -2.93
C GLN A 232 -3.17 22.06 -1.75
N ALA A 233 -2.46 20.94 -1.74
CA ALA A 233 -2.32 20.05 -0.59
C ALA A 233 -0.83 19.85 -0.28
N ILE A 234 -0.45 19.93 0.99
CA ILE A 234 0.93 19.85 1.47
C ILE A 234 1.02 18.78 2.54
N PHE A 235 2.01 17.89 2.41
CA PHE A 235 2.27 16.79 3.32
C PHE A 235 3.69 16.92 3.85
N HIS A 236 3.83 17.00 5.17
CA HIS A 236 5.10 16.88 5.85
C HIS A 236 5.25 15.45 6.35
N LEU A 237 5.90 14.63 5.54
CA LEU A 237 6.14 13.23 5.84
C LEU A 237 7.27 13.11 6.87
N ALA A 238 7.15 12.15 7.78
CA ALA A 238 8.26 11.71 8.64
C ALA A 238 9.18 10.69 7.94
N TYR A 239 9.01 10.51 6.63
CA TYR A 239 9.75 9.58 5.79
C TYR A 239 11.15 10.11 5.46
N HIS A 240 12.18 9.32 5.71
CA HIS A 240 13.51 9.49 5.16
C HIS A 240 13.81 8.37 4.16
N GLU A 241 14.42 8.69 3.02
CA GLU A 241 14.79 7.70 2.00
C GLU A 241 15.79 6.65 2.58
N THR A 242 16.57 7.04 3.59
CA THR A 242 17.42 6.19 4.43
C THR A 242 16.66 5.26 5.39
N ASP A 243 15.35 5.43 5.56
CA ASP A 243 14.55 4.63 6.49
C ASP A 243 14.34 3.20 5.98
N ALA A 244 14.42 2.93 4.67
CA ALA A 244 14.26 1.57 4.14
C ALA A 244 15.30 0.61 4.72
N GLU A 245 16.56 1.02 4.58
CA GLU A 245 17.72 0.33 5.06
C GLU A 245 17.78 0.32 6.60
N GLN A 246 17.41 1.44 7.24
CA GLN A 246 17.34 1.51 8.70
C GLN A 246 16.23 0.61 9.28
N ARG A 247 15.06 0.55 8.64
CA ARG A 247 13.96 -0.34 9.03
C ARG A 247 14.32 -1.80 8.80
N ALA A 248 14.91 -2.14 7.66
CA ALA A 248 15.46 -3.47 7.42
C ALA A 248 16.46 -3.83 8.52
N GLY A 249 17.37 -2.91 8.86
CA GLY A 249 18.32 -3.10 9.96
C GLY A 249 17.67 -3.28 11.33
N ASN A 250 16.58 -2.55 11.62
CA ASN A 250 15.80 -2.73 12.83
C ASN A 250 15.10 -4.09 12.86
N ILE A 251 14.54 -4.57 11.75
CA ILE A 251 13.94 -5.90 11.63
C ILE A 251 14.99 -6.99 11.95
N ILE A 252 16.20 -6.88 11.39
CA ILE A 252 17.30 -7.81 11.68
C ILE A 252 17.63 -7.80 13.17
N LYS A 253 17.77 -6.62 13.79
CA LYS A 253 18.03 -6.50 15.24
C LYS A 253 16.89 -7.09 16.08
N THR A 254 15.64 -6.79 15.75
CA THR A 254 14.46 -7.24 16.47
C THR A 254 14.33 -8.76 16.44
N TYR A 255 14.57 -9.40 15.30
CA TYR A 255 14.42 -10.84 15.13
C TYR A 255 15.73 -11.62 15.16
N GLN A 256 16.84 -10.99 15.57
CA GLN A 256 18.15 -11.62 15.68
C GLN A 256 18.10 -12.99 16.40
N PRO A 257 17.43 -13.16 17.57
CA PRO A 257 17.36 -14.47 18.22
C PRO A 257 16.68 -15.55 17.38
N LEU A 258 15.67 -15.18 16.59
CA LEU A 258 14.94 -16.09 15.71
C LEU A 258 15.76 -16.45 14.48
N ILE A 259 16.47 -15.48 13.90
CA ILE A 259 17.39 -15.70 12.77
C ILE A 259 18.51 -16.66 13.18
N LEU A 260 19.18 -16.39 14.31
CA LEU A 260 20.28 -17.24 14.81
C LEU A 260 19.82 -18.67 15.11
N SER A 261 18.68 -18.83 15.79
CA SER A 261 18.16 -20.16 16.12
C SER A 261 17.67 -20.94 14.89
N THR A 262 17.04 -20.27 13.93
CA THR A 262 16.59 -20.89 12.68
C THR A 262 17.78 -21.26 11.79
N ALA A 263 18.78 -20.40 11.65
CA ALA A 263 19.98 -20.71 10.87
C ALA A 263 20.66 -21.97 11.41
N LYS A 264 20.70 -22.13 12.74
CA LYS A 264 21.18 -23.35 13.39
C LYS A 264 20.31 -24.58 13.07
N GLU A 265 18.97 -24.43 13.08
CA GLU A 265 18.04 -25.51 12.72
C GLU A 265 18.31 -26.06 11.31
N PHE A 266 18.57 -25.18 10.36
CA PHE A 266 18.77 -25.53 8.94
C PHE A 266 20.24 -25.68 8.54
N HIS A 267 21.19 -25.61 9.48
CA HIS A 267 22.63 -25.67 9.21
C HIS A 267 23.09 -24.65 8.16
N LEU A 268 22.59 -23.41 8.26
CA LEU A 268 22.92 -22.30 7.38
C LEU A 268 23.78 -21.26 8.11
N ASP A 269 24.46 -20.44 7.32
CA ASP A 269 25.06 -19.21 7.81
C ASP A 269 23.96 -18.24 8.27
N PRO A 270 23.94 -17.80 9.55
CA PRO A 270 22.97 -16.83 10.04
C PRO A 270 23.01 -15.49 9.30
N VAL A 271 24.18 -15.06 8.84
CA VAL A 271 24.32 -13.82 8.07
C VAL A 271 23.62 -13.95 6.73
N MET A 272 23.67 -15.12 6.09
CA MET A 272 22.93 -15.38 4.85
C MET A 272 21.41 -15.28 5.05
N VAL A 273 20.87 -15.89 6.11
CA VAL A 273 19.44 -15.82 6.43
C VAL A 273 19.03 -14.37 6.70
N GLY A 274 19.82 -13.65 7.51
CA GLY A 274 19.60 -12.24 7.80
C GLY A 274 19.71 -11.36 6.55
N ALA A 275 20.67 -11.62 5.66
CA ALA A 275 20.96 -10.75 4.52
C ALA A 275 19.88 -10.82 3.45
N VAL A 276 19.28 -12.00 3.24
CA VAL A 276 18.09 -12.12 2.38
C VAL A 276 16.91 -11.37 2.98
N ILE A 277 16.65 -11.52 4.28
CA ILE A 277 15.56 -10.80 4.96
C ILE A 277 15.79 -9.29 4.86
N PHE A 278 17.02 -8.84 5.13
CA PHE A 278 17.40 -7.45 5.03
C PHE A 278 17.16 -6.93 3.61
N GLN A 279 17.62 -7.65 2.59
CA GLN A 279 17.46 -7.25 1.20
C GLN A 279 16.00 -7.23 0.77
N GLU A 280 15.19 -8.21 1.21
CA GLU A 280 13.73 -8.18 1.00
C GLU A 280 13.12 -6.92 1.61
N GLN A 281 13.47 -6.58 2.85
CA GLN A 281 12.91 -5.43 3.57
C GLN A 281 13.44 -4.07 3.06
N ALA A 282 14.66 -4.05 2.53
CA ALA A 282 15.27 -2.87 1.92
C ALA A 282 14.68 -2.58 0.53
N ASN A 283 14.33 -3.64 -0.23
CA ASN A 283 13.75 -3.51 -1.58
C ASN A 283 12.22 -3.48 -1.62
N ASN A 284 11.55 -4.11 -0.65
CA ASN A 284 10.09 -4.22 -0.57
C ASN A 284 9.62 -3.59 0.75
N PHE A 285 8.85 -2.50 0.66
CA PHE A 285 8.27 -1.89 1.86
C PHE A 285 7.09 -2.70 2.42
N ASN A 286 7.13 -2.86 3.74
CA ASN A 286 6.33 -3.69 4.64
C ASN A 286 4.88 -4.00 4.25
N PHE A 287 4.69 -5.26 3.86
CA PHE A 287 3.40 -5.95 3.74
C PHE A 287 2.82 -6.42 5.10
N ILE A 288 3.62 -6.40 6.18
CA ILE A 288 3.29 -7.10 7.44
C ILE A 288 2.02 -6.52 8.10
N ASP A 289 1.87 -5.20 8.13
CA ASP A 289 0.67 -4.56 8.69
C ASP A 289 -0.51 -4.56 7.70
N ALA A 290 -0.23 -4.40 6.40
CA ALA A 290 -1.26 -4.47 5.35
C ALA A 290 -1.92 -5.86 5.22
N LEU A 291 -1.22 -6.93 5.64
CA LEU A 291 -1.71 -8.30 5.54
C LEU A 291 -2.45 -8.81 6.77
N ALA A 292 -2.07 -8.34 7.96
CA ALA A 292 -2.64 -8.80 9.22
C ALA A 292 -4.18 -8.76 9.19
N ASP A 293 -4.73 -7.78 8.47
CA ASP A 293 -6.15 -7.49 8.32
C ASP A 293 -6.89 -8.21 7.18
N TYR A 294 -6.20 -8.94 6.30
CA TYR A 294 -6.75 -9.35 5.00
C TYR A 294 -6.52 -10.82 4.65
N ILE A 295 -7.30 -11.75 5.22
CA ILE A 295 -7.12 -13.18 4.94
C ILE A 295 -7.92 -13.69 3.73
N GLY A 296 -9.15 -13.19 3.56
CA GLY A 296 -10.12 -13.74 2.60
C GLY A 296 -9.75 -13.59 1.12
N GLY A 297 -8.92 -12.61 0.76
CA GLY A 297 -8.58 -12.36 -0.64
C GLY A 297 -7.23 -12.85 -1.12
N LEU A 298 -6.42 -13.44 -0.23
CA LEU A 298 -5.13 -14.05 -0.55
C LEU A 298 -5.24 -15.52 -0.93
N LEU A 299 -6.38 -16.17 -0.64
CA LEU A 299 -6.60 -17.61 -0.83
C LEU A 299 -6.38 -18.09 -2.27
N HIS A 300 -6.43 -17.18 -3.25
CA HIS A 300 -6.25 -17.48 -4.67
C HIS A 300 -4.98 -16.83 -5.28
N LEU A 301 -4.11 -16.24 -4.45
CA LEU A 301 -2.94 -15.47 -4.90
C LEU A 301 -1.64 -16.07 -4.34
N ASN A 302 -0.63 -16.23 -5.21
CA ASN A 302 0.72 -16.62 -4.83
C ASN A 302 1.51 -15.43 -4.27
N THR A 303 1.01 -14.81 -3.20
CA THR A 303 1.57 -13.58 -2.62
C THR A 303 2.74 -13.88 -1.68
N SER A 304 3.71 -12.97 -1.60
CA SER A 304 4.83 -12.98 -0.64
C SER A 304 4.38 -12.42 0.70
N ILE A 305 4.67 -13.12 1.81
CA ILE A 305 4.15 -12.82 3.15
C ILE A 305 5.31 -12.70 4.15
N GLY A 306 5.16 -11.82 5.15
CA GLY A 306 6.00 -11.75 6.34
C GLY A 306 7.41 -11.17 6.12
N VAL A 307 8.25 -11.25 7.15
CA VAL A 307 9.58 -10.61 7.20
C VAL A 307 10.53 -11.09 6.09
N GLY A 308 10.46 -12.36 5.71
CA GLY A 308 11.22 -12.93 4.60
C GLY A 308 10.50 -12.89 3.26
N GLN A 309 9.30 -12.31 3.15
CA GLN A 309 8.55 -12.22 1.90
C GLN A 309 8.33 -13.58 1.19
N VAL A 310 8.00 -14.61 1.96
CA VAL A 310 7.81 -15.99 1.46
C VAL A 310 6.50 -16.11 0.69
N ARG A 311 6.56 -16.63 -0.55
CA ARG A 311 5.36 -16.89 -1.36
C ARG A 311 4.54 -18.07 -0.83
N VAL A 312 3.21 -17.96 -0.83
CA VAL A 312 2.30 -19.02 -0.34
C VAL A 312 2.52 -20.37 -1.05
N ASN A 313 2.70 -20.39 -2.38
CA ASN A 313 2.99 -21.66 -3.08
C ASN A 313 4.38 -22.19 -2.74
N THR A 314 5.36 -21.31 -2.52
CA THR A 314 6.70 -21.73 -2.09
C THR A 314 6.62 -22.42 -0.73
N ALA A 315 5.89 -21.85 0.23
CA ALA A 315 5.67 -22.48 1.52
C ALA A 315 4.97 -23.86 1.38
N ARG A 316 3.94 -23.96 0.52
CA ARG A 316 3.26 -25.24 0.25
C ARG A 316 4.20 -26.32 -0.30
N GLU A 317 5.10 -25.96 -1.22
CA GLU A 317 6.06 -26.95 -1.74
C GLU A 317 7.15 -27.27 -0.73
N LEU A 318 7.58 -26.31 0.08
CA LEU A 318 8.56 -26.55 1.16
C LEU A 318 8.00 -27.44 2.26
N GLU A 319 6.72 -27.35 2.62
CA GLU A 319 6.06 -28.26 3.59
C GLU A 319 6.20 -29.74 3.17
N LYS A 320 6.18 -30.04 1.87
CA LYS A 320 6.37 -31.41 1.36
C LYS A 320 7.80 -31.93 1.51
N ILE A 321 8.78 -31.03 1.53
CA ILE A 321 10.22 -31.35 1.59
C ILE A 321 10.70 -31.33 3.04
N TYR A 322 10.16 -30.42 3.84
CA TYR A 322 10.50 -30.19 5.24
C TYR A 322 9.25 -30.37 6.12
N PRO A 323 8.93 -31.62 6.53
CA PRO A 323 7.75 -31.89 7.36
C PRO A 323 7.73 -31.13 8.68
N SER A 324 8.88 -30.69 9.20
CA SER A 324 8.98 -29.84 10.41
C SER A 324 8.36 -28.44 10.23
N LEU A 325 8.05 -28.03 9.00
CA LEU A 325 7.33 -26.81 8.67
C LEU A 325 5.81 -27.02 8.56
N ASP A 326 5.35 -28.27 8.50
CA ASP A 326 3.93 -28.61 8.50
C ASP A 326 3.52 -29.07 9.91
N PRO A 327 2.61 -28.37 10.61
CA PRO A 327 2.17 -28.79 11.94
C PRO A 327 1.33 -30.07 11.90
N GLY A 328 0.95 -30.57 10.72
CA GLY A 328 0.06 -31.72 10.56
C GLY A 328 -1.36 -31.33 10.95
N VAL A 329 -2.19 -31.02 9.96
CA VAL A 329 -3.62 -30.75 10.20
C VAL A 329 -4.37 -32.06 10.01
N GLU A 330 -4.71 -32.74 11.10
CA GLU A 330 -5.75 -33.77 11.08
C GLU A 330 -7.05 -33.13 10.59
N GLU A 331 -7.54 -33.59 9.43
CA GLU A 331 -8.83 -33.25 8.84
C GLU A 331 -9.09 -31.74 8.59
N SER A 332 -8.58 -31.18 7.48
CA SER A 332 -9.10 -29.89 6.97
C SER A 332 -9.58 -30.00 5.53
N TRP A 333 -10.66 -29.28 5.22
CA TRP A 333 -11.28 -29.29 3.90
C TRP A 333 -10.37 -28.57 2.88
N PRO A 334 -10.29 -29.04 1.61
CA PRO A 334 -9.44 -28.43 0.58
C PRO A 334 -9.89 -27.00 0.28
N GLY A 335 -9.26 -26.04 0.96
CA GLY A 335 -9.61 -24.63 1.00
C GLY A 335 -9.12 -23.93 2.28
N GLU A 336 -9.12 -24.64 3.42
CA GLU A 336 -8.60 -24.15 4.71
C GLU A 336 -7.07 -24.15 4.77
N GLU A 337 -6.40 -25.08 4.09
CA GLU A 337 -4.93 -25.19 4.10
C GLU A 337 -4.22 -23.90 3.61
N THR A 338 -4.77 -23.23 2.60
CA THR A 338 -4.17 -21.99 2.07
C THR A 338 -4.35 -20.84 3.05
N PHE A 339 -5.52 -20.75 3.69
CA PHE A 339 -5.81 -19.79 4.75
C PHE A 339 -4.85 -19.96 5.92
N VAL A 340 -4.75 -21.19 6.44
CA VAL A 340 -3.88 -21.54 7.57
C VAL A 340 -2.44 -21.19 7.25
N ARG A 341 -1.97 -21.47 6.03
CA ARG A 341 -0.61 -21.12 5.59
C ARG A 341 -0.38 -19.61 5.55
N VAL A 342 -1.34 -18.85 5.03
CA VAL A 342 -1.28 -17.38 5.01
C VAL A 342 -1.16 -16.82 6.43
N GLU A 343 -1.99 -17.29 7.36
CA GLU A 343 -1.95 -16.84 8.75
C GLU A 343 -0.64 -17.20 9.44
N ARG A 344 -0.16 -18.42 9.22
CA ARG A 344 1.12 -18.88 9.76
C ARG A 344 2.30 -18.09 9.23
N LEU A 345 2.29 -17.69 7.96
CA LEU A 345 3.37 -16.90 7.39
C LEU A 345 3.43 -15.47 7.95
N LYS A 346 2.40 -14.98 8.67
CA LYS A 346 2.45 -13.70 9.40
C LYS A 346 3.29 -13.79 10.68
N ASP A 347 3.37 -14.96 11.31
CA ASP A 347 4.20 -15.18 12.47
C ASP A 347 5.69 -15.06 12.09
N PRO A 348 6.48 -14.14 12.70
CA PRO A 348 7.86 -13.91 12.31
C PRO A 348 8.74 -15.16 12.41
N LEU A 349 8.59 -15.98 13.45
CA LEU A 349 9.38 -17.21 13.60
C LEU A 349 9.08 -18.17 12.46
N THR A 350 7.80 -18.46 12.21
CA THR A 350 7.38 -19.34 11.12
C THR A 350 7.88 -18.83 9.78
N ASN A 351 7.76 -17.53 9.52
CA ASN A 351 8.20 -16.93 8.28
C ASN A 351 9.73 -17.04 8.06
N ILE A 352 10.52 -16.78 9.11
CA ILE A 352 11.98 -16.91 9.07
C ILE A 352 12.38 -18.37 8.83
N ARG A 353 11.69 -19.35 9.44
CA ARG A 353 11.90 -20.79 9.18
C ARG A 353 11.65 -21.15 7.71
N PHE A 354 10.61 -20.61 7.09
CA PHE A 354 10.38 -20.81 5.65
C PHE A 354 11.44 -20.14 4.76
N ALA A 355 11.91 -18.95 5.12
CA ALA A 355 12.98 -18.28 4.39
C ALA A 355 14.29 -19.11 4.44
N ALA A 356 14.65 -19.61 5.62
CA ALA A 356 15.79 -20.49 5.82
C ALA A 356 15.64 -21.82 5.05
N ALA A 357 14.47 -22.46 5.12
CA ALA A 357 14.21 -23.68 4.38
C ALA A 357 14.33 -23.50 2.86
N LYS A 358 13.94 -22.34 2.32
CA LYS A 358 14.14 -22.01 0.90
C LYS A 358 15.62 -21.91 0.53
N LEU A 359 16.41 -21.27 1.39
CA LEU A 359 17.87 -21.17 1.21
C LEU A 359 18.52 -22.56 1.26
N ASP A 360 18.14 -23.38 2.24
CA ASP A 360 18.64 -24.74 2.38
C ASP A 360 18.27 -25.63 1.19
N PHE A 361 17.03 -25.53 0.69
CA PHE A 361 16.57 -26.24 -0.51
C PHE A 361 17.49 -25.95 -1.71
N SER A 362 17.76 -24.66 -1.93
CA SER A 362 18.59 -24.19 -3.04
C SER A 362 20.03 -24.70 -2.88
N ARG A 363 20.62 -24.47 -1.69
CA ARG A 363 21.99 -24.88 -1.36
C ARG A 363 22.20 -26.38 -1.53
N THR A 364 21.33 -27.19 -0.94
CA THR A 364 21.44 -28.65 -0.94
C THR A 364 21.38 -29.22 -2.36
N ARG A 365 20.45 -28.71 -3.18
CA ARG A 365 20.27 -29.21 -4.54
C ARG A 365 21.45 -28.87 -5.47
N TRP A 366 22.02 -27.67 -5.32
CA TRP A 366 23.22 -27.29 -6.06
C TRP A 366 24.45 -28.11 -5.61
N MET A 367 24.61 -28.31 -4.30
CA MET A 367 25.66 -29.15 -3.75
C MET A 367 25.56 -30.61 -4.25
N GLN A 368 24.37 -31.20 -4.27
CA GLN A 368 24.14 -32.56 -4.79
C GLN A 368 24.43 -32.69 -6.28
N ALA A 369 24.25 -31.61 -7.05
CA ALA A 369 24.60 -31.56 -8.47
C ALA A 369 26.12 -31.33 -8.71
N GLY A 370 26.93 -31.24 -7.66
CA GLY A 370 28.38 -31.05 -7.74
C GLY A 370 28.81 -29.59 -7.87
N PHE A 371 27.90 -28.62 -7.65
CA PHE A 371 28.20 -27.20 -7.70
C PHE A 371 28.14 -26.60 -6.30
N ASN A 372 29.31 -26.38 -5.69
CA ASN A 372 29.36 -25.75 -4.37
C ASN A 372 29.09 -24.24 -4.48
N ILE A 373 27.99 -23.79 -3.87
CA ILE A 373 27.58 -22.38 -3.78
C ILE A 373 27.57 -21.89 -2.31
N GLU A 374 28.15 -22.66 -1.40
CA GLU A 374 28.40 -22.23 -0.03
C GLU A 374 29.40 -21.05 -0.03
N GLY A 375 29.12 -20.03 0.78
CA GLY A 375 29.91 -18.79 0.79
C GLY A 375 29.70 -17.88 -0.42
N ARG A 376 28.68 -18.15 -1.25
CA ARG A 376 28.30 -17.30 -2.40
C ARG A 376 26.94 -16.64 -2.16
N PRO A 377 26.87 -15.60 -1.29
CA PRO A 377 25.61 -15.00 -0.92
C PRO A 377 24.91 -14.31 -2.10
N GLU A 378 25.66 -13.87 -3.11
CA GLU A 378 25.12 -13.31 -4.35
C GLU A 378 24.32 -14.33 -5.17
N VAL A 379 24.78 -15.59 -5.18
CA VAL A 379 24.10 -16.68 -5.88
C VAL A 379 22.92 -17.18 -5.08
N LEU A 380 23.11 -17.43 -3.78
CA LEU A 380 22.03 -17.90 -2.91
C LEU A 380 20.90 -16.87 -2.80
N GLY A 381 21.24 -15.57 -2.73
CA GLY A 381 20.26 -14.48 -2.76
C GLY A 381 19.51 -14.42 -4.09
N THR A 382 20.20 -14.63 -5.21
CA THR A 382 19.55 -14.72 -6.53
C THR A 382 18.56 -15.87 -6.58
N LEU A 383 18.97 -17.08 -6.19
CA LEU A 383 18.09 -18.25 -6.14
C LEU A 383 16.90 -18.01 -5.21
N TYR A 384 17.12 -17.39 -4.05
CA TYR A 384 16.02 -16.99 -3.18
C TYR A 384 15.02 -16.07 -3.89
N ASN A 385 15.48 -15.13 -4.70
CA ASN A 385 14.62 -14.17 -5.36
C ASN A 385 13.82 -14.78 -6.54
N ILE A 386 14.45 -15.59 -7.38
CA ILE A 386 13.87 -16.04 -8.66
C ILE A 386 13.49 -17.52 -8.71
N GLU A 387 14.05 -18.38 -7.86
CA GLU A 387 13.80 -19.81 -7.94
C GLU A 387 12.41 -20.18 -7.39
N GLU A 388 11.69 -20.99 -8.18
CA GLU A 388 10.46 -21.65 -7.77
C GLU A 388 10.78 -23.07 -7.30
N VAL A 389 10.36 -23.43 -6.08
CA VAL A 389 10.58 -24.79 -5.53
C VAL A 389 9.90 -25.87 -6.40
N ALA A 390 8.73 -25.56 -6.99
CA ALA A 390 8.04 -26.47 -7.90
C ALA A 390 8.75 -26.69 -9.24
N ARG A 391 9.59 -25.74 -9.66
CA ARG A 391 10.31 -25.72 -10.95
C ARG A 391 11.70 -25.10 -10.74
N PRO A 392 12.59 -25.82 -10.04
CA PRO A 392 13.85 -25.23 -9.62
C PRO A 392 14.80 -25.05 -10.82
N ILE A 393 15.71 -24.10 -10.71
CA ILE A 393 16.67 -23.75 -11.77
C ILE A 393 17.69 -24.87 -11.91
N THR A 394 18.00 -25.35 -13.11
CA THR A 394 19.02 -26.40 -13.26
C THR A 394 20.40 -25.91 -12.78
N PRO A 395 21.10 -26.61 -11.86
CA PRO A 395 22.41 -26.17 -11.38
C PRO A 395 23.46 -26.23 -12.50
N HIS A 396 24.40 -25.30 -12.49
CA HIS A 396 25.48 -25.24 -13.50
C HIS A 396 26.74 -24.58 -12.93
N ALA A 397 27.86 -24.67 -13.66
CA ALA A 397 29.17 -24.23 -13.17
C ALA A 397 29.32 -22.70 -13.00
N HIS A 398 28.47 -21.91 -13.65
CA HIS A 398 28.63 -20.46 -13.77
C HIS A 398 27.33 -19.70 -13.44
N PRO A 399 26.78 -19.82 -12.21
CA PRO A 399 25.63 -19.03 -11.81
C PRO A 399 25.97 -17.54 -11.78
N GLU A 400 25.06 -16.73 -12.29
CA GLU A 400 25.16 -15.27 -12.29
C GLU A 400 24.21 -14.66 -11.25
N ALA A 401 24.65 -13.57 -10.62
CA ALA A 401 23.85 -12.84 -9.66
C ALA A 401 22.93 -11.83 -10.35
N ASN A 402 21.67 -11.77 -9.94
CA ASN A 402 20.80 -10.64 -10.25
C ASN A 402 21.01 -9.48 -9.25
N ASP A 403 20.31 -8.37 -9.44
CA ASP A 403 20.50 -7.19 -8.60
C ASP A 403 20.08 -7.43 -7.14
N PHE A 404 19.10 -8.31 -6.91
CA PHE A 404 18.76 -8.74 -5.55
C PHE A 404 19.94 -9.48 -4.90
N GLY A 405 20.51 -10.47 -5.59
CA GLY A 405 21.68 -11.22 -5.10
C GLY A 405 22.89 -10.32 -4.83
N LYS A 406 23.18 -9.37 -5.73
CA LYS A 406 24.23 -8.37 -5.50
C LYS A 406 23.96 -7.55 -4.24
N GLY A 407 22.73 -7.08 -4.03
CA GLY A 407 22.34 -6.38 -2.81
C GLY A 407 22.53 -7.21 -1.54
N VAL A 408 22.23 -8.52 -1.57
CA VAL A 408 22.50 -9.43 -0.45
C VAL A 408 24.00 -9.47 -0.12
N GLN A 409 24.86 -9.56 -1.14
CA GLN A 409 26.31 -9.56 -0.96
C GLN A 409 26.84 -8.21 -0.46
N GLU A 410 26.32 -7.10 -0.98
CA GLU A 410 26.71 -5.74 -0.58
C GLU A 410 26.35 -5.44 0.88
N ASN A 411 25.25 -5.99 1.37
CA ASN A 411 24.77 -5.80 2.74
C ASN A 411 25.25 -6.87 3.72
N TYR A 412 26.08 -7.82 3.29
CA TYR A 412 26.46 -8.99 4.09
C TYR A 412 27.16 -8.62 5.40
N ASP A 413 28.27 -7.87 5.32
CA ASP A 413 29.04 -7.40 6.48
C ASP A 413 28.20 -6.50 7.40
N LYS A 414 27.29 -5.72 6.81
CA LYS A 414 26.37 -4.87 7.57
C LYS A 414 25.44 -5.73 8.42
N VAL A 415 24.89 -6.79 7.84
CA VAL A 415 23.97 -7.70 8.52
C VAL A 415 24.71 -8.52 9.57
N GLU A 416 25.95 -8.95 9.30
CA GLU A 416 26.82 -9.60 10.28
C GLU A 416 26.95 -8.74 11.55
N ALA A 417 27.28 -7.45 11.38
CA ALA A 417 27.36 -6.51 12.48
C ALA A 417 26.01 -6.30 13.20
N LEU A 418 24.89 -6.27 12.47
CA LEU A 418 23.53 -6.16 13.06
C LEU A 418 23.14 -7.41 13.85
N LEU A 419 23.64 -8.59 13.46
CA LEU A 419 23.48 -9.86 14.16
C LEU A 419 24.51 -10.05 15.29
N GLY A 420 25.46 -9.13 15.45
CA GLY A 420 26.46 -9.16 16.52
C GLY A 420 27.43 -10.34 16.41
N LEU A 421 27.78 -10.73 15.18
CA LEU A 421 28.71 -11.82 14.86
C LEU A 421 30.12 -11.32 14.56
#